data_AF-A0A1Y0CDM5-F1
#
_entry.id   AF-A0A1Y0CDM5-F1
#
_cell.length_a   1.000
_cell.length_b   1.000
_cell.length_c   1.000
_cell.angle_alpha   90.00
_cell.angle_beta   90.00
_cell.angle_gamma   90.00
#
_symmetry.space_group_name_H-M   'P 1'
#
loop_
_entity.id
_entity.type
_entity.pdbx_description
1 polymer ?
#
loop_
_entity_poly.entity_id
_entity_poly.type
_entity_poly.pdbx_seq_one_letter_code
_entity_poly.pdbx_strand_id
1 'polypeptide(L)' 'MTGPGSLAQRQEALVRALVAGGPVPPGFDPQAVAAAGEVCRHKRDAHARSASRRPGWWSRLRRRSRR' A
#
# COMPACT_ATOMS: atom_id res chain seq x y z
N MET A 1 -8.01 25.01 23.48
CA MET A 1 -7.46 23.68 23.13
C MET A 1 -8.15 23.13 21.88
N THR A 2 -7.85 23.63 20.69
CA THR A 2 -8.24 22.94 19.43
C THR A 2 -7.22 21.84 19.19
N GLY A 3 -7.43 20.73 19.91
CA GLY A 3 -6.55 19.58 19.84
C GLY A 3 -6.56 19.01 18.42
N PRO A 4 -5.39 18.73 17.85
CA PRO A 4 -5.32 17.98 16.60
C PRO A 4 -5.95 16.60 16.86
N GLY A 5 -6.67 16.06 15.88
CA GLY A 5 -7.46 14.82 16.01
C GLY A 5 -6.76 13.69 16.76
N SER A 6 -7.54 12.71 17.24
CA SER A 6 -7.02 11.59 18.03
C SER A 6 -5.78 10.96 17.36
N LEU A 7 -4.87 10.41 18.16
CA LEU A 7 -3.64 9.77 17.64
C LEU A 7 -3.94 8.81 16.48
N ALA A 8 -5.04 8.05 16.61
CA ALA A 8 -5.54 7.16 15.58
C ALA A 8 -5.81 7.88 14.24
N GLN A 9 -6.48 9.04 14.26
CA GLN A 9 -6.78 9.83 13.06
C GLN A 9 -5.49 10.35 12.39
N ARG A 10 -4.49 10.75 13.18
CA ARG A 10 -3.21 11.20 12.64
C ARG A 10 -2.40 10.05 12.03
N GLN A 11 -2.39 8.89 12.69
CA GLN A 11 -1.75 7.69 12.17
C GLN A 11 -2.42 7.22 10.88
N GLU A 12 -3.75 7.24 10.83
CA GLU A 12 -4.51 6.94 9.62
C GLU A 12 -4.13 7.89 8.48
N ALA A 13 -4.10 9.20 8.74
CA ALA A 13 -3.73 10.19 7.74
C ALA A 13 -2.30 9.97 7.21
N LEU A 14 -1.35 9.62 8.08
CA LEU A 14 0.02 9.29 7.70
C LEU A 14 0.07 8.03 6.81
N VAL A 15 -0.63 6.97 7.21
CA VAL A 15 -0.68 5.71 6.43
C VAL A 15 -1.33 5.95 5.06
N ARG A 16 -2.39 6.74 4.98
CA ARG A 16 -3.01 7.13 3.70
C ARG A 16 -2.01 7.88 2.81
N ALA A 17 -1.27 8.84 3.37
CA ALA A 17 -0.24 9.58 2.62
C ALA A 17 0.85 8.63 2.08
N LEU A 18 1.37 7.71 2.90
CA LEU A 18 2.38 6.72 2.50
C LEU A 18 1.92 5.80 1.37
N VAL A 19 0.68 5.30 1.45
CA VAL A 19 0.15 4.30 0.51
C VAL A 19 -0.34 4.92 -0.80
N ALA A 20 -0.96 6.10 -0.72
CA ALA A 20 -1.58 6.78 -1.86
C ALA A 20 -0.71 7.87 -2.51
N GLY A 21 0.39 8.28 -1.86
CA GLY A 21 1.20 9.42 -2.33
C GLY A 21 0.51 10.78 -2.12
N GLY A 22 -0.35 10.87 -1.11
CA GLY A 22 -1.11 12.08 -0.78
C GLY A 22 -0.31 13.11 0.05
N PRO A 23 -0.93 14.26 0.37
CA PRO A 23 -0.29 15.29 1.17
C PRO A 23 0.09 14.78 2.57
N VAL A 24 1.26 15.21 3.05
CA VAL A 24 1.81 14.81 4.36
C VAL A 24 1.09 15.57 5.47
N PRO A 25 0.59 14.89 6.52
CA PRO A 25 -0.06 15.57 7.63
C PRO A 25 0.90 16.49 8.40
N PRO A 26 0.41 17.58 9.03
CA PRO A 26 1.25 18.46 9.83
C PRO A 26 2.00 17.73 10.95
N GLY A 27 3.26 18.07 11.15
CA GLY A 27 4.14 17.50 12.18
C GLY A 27 4.92 16.27 11.74
N PHE A 28 4.84 15.86 10.48
CA PHE A 28 5.70 14.84 9.88
C PHE A 28 6.67 15.48 8.89
N ASP A 29 7.88 14.91 8.80
CA ASP A 29 8.87 15.32 7.81
C ASP A 29 8.43 14.86 6.40
N PRO A 30 8.19 15.79 5.46
CA PRO A 30 7.78 15.44 4.10
C PRO A 30 8.79 14.56 3.36
N GLN A 31 10.10 14.75 3.60
CA GLN A 31 11.15 13.99 2.92
C GLN A 31 11.20 12.54 3.41
N ALA A 32 11.15 12.34 4.73
CA ALA A 32 11.08 11.00 5.31
C ALA A 32 9.84 10.23 4.84
N VAL A 33 8.67 10.88 4.79
CA VAL A 33 7.42 10.24 4.33
C VAL A 33 7.48 9.91 2.84
N ALA A 34 8.06 10.77 2.00
CA ALA A 34 8.26 10.49 0.58
C ALA A 34 9.16 9.27 0.36
N ALA A 35 10.31 9.22 1.05
CA ALA A 35 11.25 8.10 0.97
C ALA A 35 10.63 6.76 1.39
N ALA A 36 9.87 6.76 2.50
CA ALA A 36 9.14 5.58 2.94
C ALA A 36 8.04 5.17 1.94
N GLY A 37 7.34 6.15 1.36
CA GLY A 37 6.33 5.92 0.33
C GLY A 37 6.87 5.22 -0.92
N GLU A 38 8.08 5.58 -1.37
CA GLU A 38 8.76 4.91 -2.51
C GLU A 38 8.99 3.42 -2.23
N VAL A 39 9.50 3.08 -1.05
CA VAL A 39 9.72 1.67 -0.65
C VAL A 39 8.39 0.90 -0.60
N CYS A 40 7.33 1.51 -0.06
CA CYS A 40 6.00 0.89 -0.01
C CYS A 40 5.44 0.60 -1.41
N ARG A 41 5.54 1.56 -2.33
CA ARG A 41 5.08 1.39 -3.73
C ARG A 41 5.90 0.33 -4.44
N HIS A 42 7.22 0.39 -4.34
CA HIS A 42 8.12 -0.59 -4.93
C HIS A 42 7.77 -2.03 -4.52
N LYS A 43 7.55 -2.24 -3.21
CA LYS A 43 7.13 -3.55 -2.68
C LYS A 43 5.76 -3.97 -3.23
N ARG A 44 4.79 -3.06 -3.28
CA ARG A 44 3.44 -3.33 -3.81
C ARG A 44 3.51 -3.75 -5.28
N ASP A 45 4.33 -3.08 -6.08
CA ASP A 45 4.48 -3.36 -7.50
C ASP A 45 5.27 -4.65 -7.74
N ALA A 46 6.28 -4.94 -6.92
CA ALA A 46 6.95 -6.24 -6.91
C ALA A 46 5.99 -7.39 -6.60
N HIS A 47 5.11 -7.20 -5.61
CA HIS A 47 4.07 -8.18 -5.28
C HIS A 47 3.01 -8.30 -6.38
N ALA A 48 2.60 -7.19 -7.00
CA ALA A 48 1.66 -7.23 -8.14
C ALA A 48 2.25 -8.03 -9.31
N ARG A 49 3.54 -7.83 -9.61
CA ARG A 49 4.29 -8.57 -10.65
C ARG A 49 4.46 -10.05 -10.32
N SER A 50 4.61 -10.43 -9.05
CA SER A 50 4.67 -11.85 -8.67
C SER A 50 3.29 -12.50 -8.71
N ALA A 51 2.24 -11.79 -8.30
CA ALA A 51 0.86 -12.26 -8.37
C ALA A 51 0.37 -12.43 -9.83
N SER A 52 0.81 -11.56 -10.75
CA SER A 52 0.51 -11.71 -12.18
C SER A 52 1.23 -12.89 -12.81
N ARG A 53 2.37 -13.33 -12.25
CA ARG A 53 2.99 -14.63 -12.54
C ARG A 53 2.23 -15.75 -11.83
N ARG A 54 0.93 -15.87 -12.07
CA ARG A 54 0.14 -17.02 -11.61
C ARG A 54 0.80 -18.28 -12.17
N PRO A 55 1.20 -19.25 -11.34
CA PRO A 55 1.80 -20.46 -11.87
C PRO A 55 0.70 -21.22 -12.63
N GLY A 56 0.96 -21.52 -13.91
CA GLY A 56 -0.01 -22.01 -14.90
C GLY A 56 -0.69 -23.34 -14.56
N TRP A 57 -0.38 -23.94 -13.42
CA TRP A 57 -1.05 -25.13 -12.89
C TRP A 57 -2.46 -24.83 -12.35
N TRP A 58 -2.71 -23.65 -11.75
CA TRP A 58 -4.06 -23.28 -11.26
C TRP A 58 -5.08 -23.08 -12.39
N SER A 59 -4.63 -22.64 -13.57
CA SER A 59 -5.46 -22.52 -14.77
C SER A 59 -5.83 -23.89 -15.36
N ARG A 60 -4.96 -24.90 -15.19
CA ARG A 60 -5.25 -26.29 -15.58
C ARG A 60 -6.24 -26.96 -14.63
N LEU A 61 -6.14 -26.70 -13.33
CA LEU A 61 -7.06 -27.26 -12.34
C LEU A 61 -8.50 -26.76 -12.55
N ARG A 62 -8.70 -25.47 -12.87
CA ARG A 62 -10.04 -24.91 -13.14
C ARG A 62 -10.71 -25.43 -14.41
N ARG A 63 -9.96 -25.94 -15.40
CA ARG A 63 -10.54 -26.56 -16.61
C ARG A 63 -11.01 -28.00 -16.38
N ARG A 64 -10.51 -28.67 -15.34
CA ARG A 64 -10.85 -30.07 -15.04
C ARG A 64 -12.14 -30.22 -14.22
N SER A 65 -12.56 -29.16 -13.52
CA SER A 65 -13.80 -29.13 -12.71
C SER A 65 -15.04 -28.63 -13.46
N ARG A 66 -14.95 -28.46 -14.79
CA ARG A 66 -16.08 -28.10 -15.68
C ARG A 66 -16.39 -29.18 -16.72
N ARG A 67 -15.87 -30.40 -16.55
CA ARG A 67 -16.22 -31.57 -17.35
C ARG A 67 -16.94 -32.58 -16.48
#